data_AF-A0A2K8LZK0-F1
#
_entry.id   AF-A0A2K8LZK0-F1
#
_cell.length_a   1.000
_cell.length_b   1.000
_cell.length_c   1.000
_cell.angle_alpha   90.00
_cell.angle_beta   90.00
_cell.angle_gamma   90.00
#
_symmetry.space_group_name_H-M   'P 1'
#
loop_
_entity.id
_entity.type
_entity.pdbx_description
1 polymer ?
#
loop_
_entity_poly.entity_id
_entity_poly.type
_entity_poly.pdbx_seq_one_letter_code
_entity_poly.pdbx_strand_id
1 'polypeptide(L)' 'MAADFRYWCGECGYRTPWLTQAQSAEQRARHYARCHPGVPPRGQAERRRSDSGGIGCLVLVGVLLLIVVAVAVWRYQAR' A
#
# COMPACT_ATOMS: atom_id res chain seq x y z
N MET A 1 3.82 -15.58 -2.32
CA MET A 1 3.72 -14.56 -1.24
C MET A 1 4.34 -13.27 -1.77
N ALA A 2 3.62 -12.15 -1.74
CA ALA A 2 4.11 -10.90 -2.34
C ALA A 2 5.13 -10.19 -1.42
N ALA A 3 6.16 -9.59 -2.03
CA ALA A 3 7.24 -8.89 -1.34
C ALA A 3 6.90 -7.40 -1.16
N ASP A 4 5.99 -7.12 -0.22
CA ASP A 4 5.47 -5.78 0.03
C ASP A 4 5.92 -5.16 1.36
N PHE A 5 6.83 -5.81 2.09
CA PHE A 5 7.25 -5.34 3.40
C PHE A 5 8.72 -4.98 3.41
N ARG A 6 9.04 -3.83 4.00
CA ARG A 6 10.40 -3.38 4.27
C ARG A 6 10.51 -2.96 5.72
N TYR A 7 11.59 -3.36 6.38
CA TYR A 7 11.89 -2.93 7.73
C TYR A 7 12.96 -1.82 7.72
N TRP A 8 12.77 -0.81 8.56
CA TRP A 8 13.77 0.21 8.85
C TRP A 8 14.10 0.24 10.34
N CYS A 9 15.39 0.10 10.66
CA CYS A 9 15.89 0.23 12.02
C CYS A 9 16.05 1.71 12.39
N GLY A 10 15.33 2.14 13.42
CA GLY A 10 15.42 3.52 13.93
C GLY A 10 16.72 3.83 14.68
N GLU A 11 17.43 2.81 15.16
CA GLU A 11 18.63 2.99 15.99
C GLU A 11 19.90 3.21 15.15
N CYS A 12 20.04 2.49 14.03
CA CYS A 12 21.25 2.50 13.20
C CYS A 12 21.00 2.79 11.72
N GLY A 13 19.75 3.02 11.32
CA GLY A 13 19.40 3.32 9.93
C GLY A 13 19.38 2.13 8.97
N TYR A 14 19.67 0.91 9.43
CA TYR A 14 19.64 -0.32 8.62
C TYR A 14 18.28 -0.54 7.93
N ARG A 15 18.28 -0.92 6.65
CA ARG A 15 17.07 -1.21 5.86
C ARG A 15 17.16 -2.59 5.24
N THR A 16 16.08 -3.36 5.32
CA THR A 16 15.96 -4.62 4.57
C THR A 16 15.61 -4.32 3.10
N PRO A 17 15.85 -5.27 2.17
CA PRO A 17 15.16 -5.25 0.89
C PRO A 17 13.63 -5.42 1.08
N TRP A 18 12.87 -5.25 0.00
CA TRP A 18 11.46 -5.61 -0.04
C TRP A 18 11.34 -7.12 0.07
N LEU A 19 10.65 -7.57 1.11
CA LEU A 19 10.52 -8.96 1.49
C LEU A 19 9.06 -9.27 1.79
N THR A 20 8.75 -10.57 1.90
CA THR A 20 7.49 -10.99 2.50
C THR A 20 7.45 -10.57 3.98
N GLN A 21 6.25 -10.51 4.57
CA GLN A 21 6.09 -10.15 5.99
C GLN A 21 6.94 -11.05 6.91
N ALA A 22 6.90 -12.37 6.67
CA ALA A 22 7.63 -13.35 7.47
C ALA A 22 9.14 -13.16 7.34
N GLN A 23 9.66 -12.99 6.13
CA GLN A 23 11.08 -12.75 5.89
C GLN A 23 11.55 -11.41 6.49
N SER A 24 10.74 -10.35 6.39
CA SER A 24 11.03 -9.05 6.99
C SER A 24 11.09 -9.14 8.52
N ALA A 25 10.16 -9.88 9.14
CA ALA A 25 10.14 -10.11 10.58
C ALA A 25 11.36 -10.91 11.08
N GLU A 26 11.70 -12.00 10.37
CA GLU A 26 12.87 -12.83 10.67
C GLU A 26 14.17 -12.02 10.55
N GLN A 27 14.30 -11.23 9.48
CA GLN A 27 15.50 -10.43 9.25
C GLN A 27 15.63 -9.29 10.26
N ARG A 28 14.51 -8.70 10.70
CA ARG A 28 14.48 -7.74 11.82
C ARG A 28 14.97 -8.38 13.12
N ALA A 29 14.48 -9.57 13.47
CA ALA A 29 14.90 -10.28 14.68
C ALA A 29 16.40 -10.60 14.66
N ARG A 30 16.90 -11.14 13.54
CA ARG A 30 18.33 -11.43 13.35
C ARG A 30 19.22 -10.18 13.39
N HIS A 31 18.72 -9.05 12.92
CA HIS A 31 19.43 -7.78 12.99
C HIS A 31 19.49 -7.29 14.45
N TYR A 32 18.36 -7.27 15.16
CA TYR A 32 18.32 -6.82 16.56
C TYR A 32 19.20 -7.69 17.47
N ALA A 33 19.14 -9.02 17.31
CA ALA A 33 19.97 -9.94 18.10
C ALA A 33 21.49 -9.72 17.90
N ARG A 34 21.91 -9.25 16.73
CA ARG A 34 23.33 -9.04 16.40
C ARG A 34 23.83 -7.62 16.68
N CYS A 35 23.03 -6.62 16.35
CA CYS A 35 23.45 -5.22 16.39
C CYS A 35 22.92 -4.45 17.61
N HIS A 36 21.86 -4.94 18.25
CA HIS A 36 21.17 -4.26 19.34
C HIS A 36 20.77 -5.24 20.48
N PRO A 37 21.75 -5.93 21.11
CA PRO A 37 21.46 -6.86 22.19
C PRO A 37 20.82 -6.13 23.38
N GLY A 38 19.66 -6.61 23.83
CA GLY A 38 18.95 -6.08 25.00
C GLY A 38 18.17 -4.78 24.78
N VAL A 39 18.24 -4.19 23.58
CA VAL A 39 17.37 -3.04 23.23
C VAL A 39 16.03 -3.60 22.73
N PRO A 40 14.89 -3.03 23.10
CA PRO A 40 13.60 -3.40 22.53
C PRO A 40 13.44 -2.81 21.11
N PRO A 41 12.85 -3.56 20.15
CA PRO A 41 12.75 -3.13 18.76
C PRO A 41 11.91 -1.87 18.59
N ARG A 42 12.58 -0.76 18.25
CA ARG A 42 11.96 0.55 17.98
C ARG A 42 11.75 0.91 16.51
N GLY A 43 11.93 -0.05 15.59
CA GLY A 43 11.87 0.20 14.15
C GLY A 43 10.46 0.22 13.55
N GLN A 44 10.31 0.92 12.43
CA GLN A 44 9.05 1.06 11.68
C GLN A 44 9.01 0.03 10.53
N ALA A 45 7.84 -0.57 10.31
CA ALA A 45 7.59 -1.44 9.15
C ALA A 45 6.90 -0.64 8.05
N GLU A 46 7.58 -0.49 6.91
CA GLU A 46 6.98 0.07 5.70
C GLU A 46 6.27 -1.06 4.94
N ARG A 47 4.99 -0.82 4.64
CA ARG A 47 4.23 -1.65 3.70
C ARG A 47 4.15 -0.91 2.38
N ARG A 48 4.60 -1.53 1.29
CA ARG A 48 4.35 -1.05 -0.06
C ARG A 48 2.84 -1.02 -0.25
N ARG A 49 2.25 0.17 -0.33
CA ARG A 49 0.91 0.29 -0.88
C ARG A 49 1.06 -0.03 -2.37
N SER A 50 0.62 -1.21 -2.78
CA SER A 50 0.40 -1.45 -4.20
C SER A 50 -0.66 -0.44 -4.62
N ASP A 51 -0.27 0.53 -5.44
CA ASP A 51 -1.18 1.52 -6.00
C ASP A 51 -2.24 0.77 -6.81
N SER A 52 -3.35 0.47 -6.16
CA SER A 52 -4.50 -0.20 -6.74
C SER A 52 -5.54 0.84 -7.17
N GLY A 53 -5.12 2.11 -7.28
CA GLY A 53 -5.97 3.29 -7.28
C GLY A 53 -6.60 3.68 -8.62
N GLY A 54 -6.56 2.80 -9.63
CA GLY A 54 -7.08 3.13 -10.97
C GLY A 54 -8.54 2.74 -11.21
N ILE A 55 -9.01 1.64 -10.62
CA ILE A 55 -10.29 1.02 -11.02
C ILE A 55 -11.49 1.82 -10.49
N GLY A 56 -11.43 2.29 -9.23
CA GLY A 56 -12.54 3.03 -8.63
C GLY A 56 -12.82 4.37 -9.32
N CYS A 57 -11.77 5.08 -9.75
CA CYS A 57 -11.92 6.36 -10.44
C CYS A 57 -12.53 6.19 -11.83
N LEU A 58 -12.07 5.20 -12.60
CA LEU A 58 -12.61 4.90 -13.93
C LEU A 58 -14.08 4.47 -13.87
N VAL A 59 -14.45 3.66 -12.87
CA VAL A 59 -15.85 3.25 -12.64
C VAL A 59 -16.72 4.47 -12.29
N LEU A 60 -16.26 5.35 -11.41
CA LEU A 60 -17.00 6.57 -11.02
C LEU A 60 -17.24 7.50 -12.23
N VAL A 61 -16.21 7.74 -13.04
CA VAL A 61 -16.30 8.57 -14.25
C VAL A 61 -17.29 7.95 -15.26
N GLY A 62 -17.23 6.63 -15.46
CA GLY A 62 -18.17 5.91 -16.32
C GLY A 62 -19.63 6.05 -15.87
N VAL A 63 -19.91 5.89 -14.57
CA VAL A 63 -21.26 6.06 -14.03
C VAL A 63 -21.77 7.50 -14.19
N LEU A 64 -20.93 8.50 -13.92
CA LEU A 64 -21.29 9.91 -14.11
C LEU A 64 -21.64 10.24 -15.56
N LEU A 65 -20.85 9.75 -16.52
CA LEU A 65 -21.13 9.93 -17.95
C LEU A 65 -22.46 9.29 -18.35
N LEU A 66 -22.75 8.08 -17.87
CA LEU A 66 -24.03 7.41 -18.13
C LEU A 66 -25.22 8.20 -17.58
N ILE A 67 -25.10 8.76 -16.37
CA ILE A 67 -26.15 9.60 -15.77
C ILE A 67 -26.37 10.85 -16.62
N VAL A 68 -25.30 11.54 -17.04
CA VAL A 68 -25.41 12.75 -17.89
C VAL A 68 -26.09 12.43 -19.21
N VAL A 69 -25.73 11.32 -19.87
CA VAL A 69 -26.37 10.88 -21.12
C VAL A 69 -27.84 10.55 -20.91
N ALA A 70 -28.17 9.80 -19.85
CA ALA A 70 -29.55 9.44 -19.54
C ALA A 70 -30.42 10.69 -19.31
N VAL A 71 -29.92 11.67 -18.55
CA VAL A 71 -30.60 12.95 -18.32
C VAL A 71 -30.74 13.74 -19.62
N ALA A 72 -29.70 13.80 -20.45
CA ALA A 72 -29.76 14.49 -21.74
C ALA A 72 -30.80 13.86 -22.68
N VAL A 73 -30.83 12.53 -22.77
CA VAL A 73 -31.81 11.79 -23.56
C VAL A 73 -33.23 12.01 -23.03
N TRP A 74 -33.44 11.92 -21.71
CA TRP A 74 -34.74 12.21 -21.11
C TRP A 74 -35.22 13.63 -21.44
N ARG A 75 -34.33 14.62 -21.35
CA ARG A 75 -34.66 16.01 -21.69
C ARG A 75 -34.91 16.22 -23.18
N TYR A 76 -34.27 15.44 -24.04
CA TYR A 76 -34.53 15.46 -25.48
C TYR A 76 -35.89 14.85 -25.81
N GLN A 77 -36.26 13.74 -25.16
CA GLN A 77 -37.55 13.06 -25.36
C GLN A 77 -38.73 13.82 -24.73
N ALA A 78 -38.48 14.62 -23.70
CA ALA A 78 -39.49 15.45 -23.03
C ALA A 78 -39.66 16.84 -23.66
N ARG A 79 -38.98 17.13 -24.78
CA ARG A 79 -39.19 18.29 -25.64
C ARG A 79 -39.94 17.88 -26.89
#